data_AF-A0A9E0RTA6-F1
#
_entry.id   AF-A0A9E0RTA6-F1
#
_cell.length_a   1.000
_cell.length_b   1.000
_cell.length_c   1.000
_cell.angle_alpha   90.00
_cell.angle_beta   90.00
_cell.angle_gamma   90.00
#
_symmetry.space_group_name_H-M   'P 1'
#
loop_
_entity.id
_entity.type
_entity.pdbx_description
1 polymer ?
#
loop_
_entity_poly.entity_id
_entity_poly.type
_entity_poly.pdbx_seq_one_letter_code
_entity_poly.pdbx_strand_id
1 'polypeptide(L)'
;LINTSNGQLSTGVVRDRLRFRSLSEDSIQRYVEKEQPLDCAGSIKTESLGIALIEEMSCQDPNHLIGLPLIALCSLLEKHGLNIV
;
A
#
# COMPACT_ATOMS: atom_id res chain seq x y z
N LEU A 1 5.89 12.43 -9.78
CA LEU A 1 7.31 12.83 -9.75
C LEU A 1 7.50 14.05 -10.66
N ILE A 2 8.07 15.12 -10.12
CA ILE A 2 8.40 16.34 -10.87
C ILE A 2 9.91 16.49 -10.85
N ASN A 3 10.53 16.62 -12.02
CA ASN A 3 11.92 17.04 -12.15
C ASN A 3 11.94 18.55 -12.35
N THR A 4 12.40 19.29 -11.33
CA THR A 4 12.37 20.76 -11.32
C THR A 4 13.41 21.39 -12.23
N SER A 5 14.44 20.64 -12.65
CA SER A 5 15.50 21.15 -13.52
C SER A 5 15.05 21.34 -14.98
N ASN A 6 14.08 20.53 -15.43
CA ASN A 6 13.57 20.54 -16.80
C ASN A 6 12.04 20.67 -16.88
N GLY A 7 11.34 20.75 -15.74
CA GLY A 7 9.89 20.87 -15.66
C GLY A 7 9.12 19.59 -15.99
N GLN A 8 9.79 18.45 -16.20
CA GLN A 8 9.13 17.21 -16.58
C GLN A 8 8.28 16.67 -15.41
N LEU A 9 7.02 16.40 -15.69
CA LEU A 9 6.08 15.78 -14.75
C LEU A 9 5.78 14.34 -15.20
N SER A 10 5.74 13.42 -14.24
CA SER A 10 5.27 12.06 -14.46
C SER A 10 4.38 11.60 -13.32
N THR A 11 3.25 10.98 -13.67
CA THR A 11 2.26 10.45 -12.75
C THR A 11 2.01 8.99 -13.05
N GLY A 12 1.68 8.20 -12.03
CA GLY A 12 1.33 6.79 -12.17
C GLY A 12 0.30 6.40 -11.13
N VAL A 13 -0.47 5.36 -11.45
CA VAL A 13 -1.47 4.77 -10.55
C VAL A 13 -1.20 3.27 -10.50
N VAL A 14 -1.01 2.74 -9.30
CA VAL A 14 -0.93 1.30 -9.02
C VAL A 14 -2.21 0.88 -8.32
N ARG A 15 -2.66 -0.36 -8.54
CA ARG A 15 -3.88 -0.89 -7.93
C ARG A 15 -3.59 -2.24 -7.30
N ASP A 16 -3.99 -2.37 -6.05
CA ASP A 16 -4.00 -3.63 -5.33
C ASP A 16 -5.43 -4.03 -4.99
N ARG A 17 -5.61 -5.32 -4.73
CA ARG A 17 -6.88 -5.88 -4.30
C ARG A 17 -6.65 -6.74 -3.07
N LEU A 18 -7.39 -6.43 -2.01
CA LEU A 18 -7.49 -7.24 -0.80
C LEU A 18 -8.89 -7.83 -0.71
N ARG A 19 -8.98 -9.12 -0.42
CA ARG A 19 -10.22 -9.81 -0.08
C ARG A 19 -10.22 -10.09 1.41
N PHE A 20 -11.21 -9.58 2.11
CA PHE A 20 -11.42 -9.92 3.51
C PHE A 20 -12.02 -11.32 3.63
N ARG A 21 -11.68 -12.00 4.73
CA ARG A 21 -12.40 -13.19 5.16
C ARG A 21 -13.84 -12.83 5.53
N SER A 22 -14.70 -13.84 5.67
CA SER A 22 -15.95 -13.68 6.42
C SER A 22 -15.60 -13.48 7.90
N LEU A 23 -15.85 -12.28 8.43
CA LEU A 23 -15.51 -11.90 9.80
C LEU A 23 -16.77 -11.85 10.67
N SER A 24 -16.64 -12.25 11.94
CA SER A 24 -17.67 -12.01 12.94
C SER A 24 -17.42 -10.67 13.62
N GLU A 25 -18.46 -10.13 14.25
CA GLU A 25 -18.35 -8.88 15.03
C GLU A 25 -17.31 -9.01 16.15
N ASP A 26 -17.29 -10.16 16.85
CA ASP A 26 -16.29 -10.47 17.88
C ASP A 26 -14.84 -10.42 17.38
N SER A 27 -14.57 -10.94 16.17
CA SER A 27 -13.20 -10.95 15.63
C SER A 27 -12.77 -9.55 15.20
N ILE A 28 -13.69 -8.76 14.66
CA ILE A 28 -13.46 -7.34 14.32
C ILE A 28 -13.19 -6.55 15.59
N GLN A 29 -14.00 -6.70 16.64
CA GLN A 29 -13.83 -5.97 17.89
C GLN A 29 -12.47 -6.28 18.54
N ARG A 30 -12.10 -7.56 18.65
CA ARG A 30 -10.78 -7.96 19.19
C ARG A 30 -9.62 -7.38 18.40
N TYR A 31 -9.76 -7.32 17.07
CA TYR A 31 -8.76 -6.70 16.21
C TYR A 31 -8.63 -5.20 16.50
N VAL A 32 -9.75 -4.48 16.52
CA VAL A 32 -9.75 -3.03 16.79
C VAL A 32 -9.18 -2.71 18.16
N GLU A 33 -9.58 -3.46 19.20
CA GLU A 33 -9.09 -3.27 20.57
C GLU A 33 -7.58 -3.48 20.67
N LYS A 34 -7.06 -4.49 19.98
CA LYS A 34 -5.64 -4.85 20.04
C LYS A 34 -4.76 -3.95 19.17
N GLU A 35 -5.22 -3.64 17.96
CA GLU A 35 -4.40 -2.98 16.95
C GLU A 35 -4.59 -1.45 16.92
N GLN A 36 -5.72 -0.96 17.46
CA GLN A 36 -6.12 0.45 17.44
C GLN A 36 -5.89 1.10 16.06
N PRO A 37 -6.47 0.56 14.96
CA PRO A 37 -6.15 0.98 13.59
C PRO A 37 -6.94 2.22 13.15
N LEU A 38 -7.35 3.08 14.10
CA LEU A 38 -8.27 4.19 13.87
C LEU A 38 -7.62 5.36 13.10
N ASP A 39 -6.29 5.33 12.99
CA ASP A 39 -5.47 6.29 12.26
C ASP A 39 -5.21 5.90 10.80
N CYS A 40 -5.70 4.73 10.35
CA CYS A 40 -5.47 4.22 9.00
C CYS A 40 -6.74 4.23 8.15
N ALA A 41 -6.59 4.53 6.86
CA ALA A 41 -7.68 4.40 5.89
C ALA A 41 -8.14 2.93 5.79
N GLY A 42 -9.44 2.69 5.91
CA GLY A 42 -9.99 1.33 5.93
C GLY A 42 -9.77 0.58 7.25
N SER A 43 -9.23 1.23 8.27
CA SER A 43 -8.99 0.69 9.61
C SER A 43 -8.29 -0.68 9.61
N ILE A 44 -7.29 -0.83 8.74
CA ILE A 44 -6.51 -2.05 8.59
C ILE A 44 -5.01 -1.73 8.53
N LYS A 45 -4.22 -2.52 9.24
CA LYS A 45 -2.75 -2.51 9.23
C LYS A 45 -2.24 -3.86 8.72
N THR A 46 -2.05 -3.98 7.40
CA THR A 46 -1.67 -5.24 6.74
C THR A 46 -0.26 -5.73 7.11
N GLU A 47 0.59 -4.81 7.55
CA GLU A 47 1.95 -5.04 8.05
C GLU A 47 1.99 -5.63 9.46
N SER A 48 0.85 -5.71 10.14
CA SER A 48 0.72 -6.20 11.51
C SER A 48 -0.47 -7.17 11.62
N LEU A 49 -1.33 -7.09 12.64
CA LEU A 49 -2.39 -8.10 12.86
C LEU A 49 -3.46 -8.08 11.75
N GLY A 50 -3.56 -7.01 10.97
CA GLY A 50 -4.55 -6.87 9.90
C GLY A 50 -4.45 -7.96 8.83
N ILE A 51 -3.27 -8.58 8.64
CA ILE A 51 -3.12 -9.71 7.72
C ILE A 51 -4.01 -10.90 8.08
N ALA A 52 -4.33 -11.09 9.36
CA ALA A 52 -5.20 -12.17 9.82
C ALA A 52 -6.65 -12.02 9.32
N LEU A 53 -7.05 -10.80 8.95
CA LEU A 53 -8.39 -10.50 8.42
C LEU A 53 -8.50 -10.76 6.91
N ILE A 54 -7.38 -10.92 6.22
CA ILE A 54 -7.30 -11.03 4.77
C ILE A 54 -7.29 -12.50 4.35
N GLU A 55 -8.14 -12.82 3.37
CA GLU A 55 -8.23 -14.12 2.71
C GLU A 55 -7.26 -14.20 1.54
N GLU A 56 -7.22 -13.13 0.73
CA GLU A 56 -6.46 -13.07 -0.52
C GLU A 56 -5.93 -11.65 -0.72
N MET A 57 -4.70 -11.55 -1.21
CA MET A 57 -4.06 -10.29 -1.56
C MET A 57 -3.43 -10.40 -2.95
N SER A 58 -3.88 -9.55 -3.86
CA SER A 58 -3.30 -9.39 -5.20
C SER A 58 -2.65 -8.02 -5.26
N CYS A 59 -1.32 -8.02 -5.22
CA CYS A 59 -0.50 -6.83 -5.15
C CYS A 59 0.79 -7.05 -5.97
N GLN A 60 1.17 -6.06 -6.76
CA GLN A 60 2.42 -6.12 -7.55
C GLN A 60 3.64 -5.66 -6.77
N ASP A 61 3.42 -4.83 -5.74
CA ASP A 61 4.47 -4.24 -4.93
C ASP A 61 3.98 -4.09 -3.48
N PRO A 62 4.45 -4.92 -2.53
CA PRO A 62 3.99 -4.87 -1.14
C PRO A 62 4.22 -3.49 -0.48
N ASN A 63 5.15 -2.67 -0.99
CA ASN A 63 5.39 -1.33 -0.47
C ASN A 63 4.25 -0.35 -0.82
N HIS A 64 3.48 -0.63 -1.88
CA HIS A 64 2.33 0.19 -2.25
C HIS A 64 1.26 0.18 -1.15
N LEU A 65 1.04 -0.95 -0.49
CA LEU A 65 0.11 -1.06 0.64
C LEU A 65 0.57 -0.30 1.88
N ILE A 66 1.88 -0.10 2.05
CA ILE A 66 2.45 0.72 3.13
C ILE A 66 2.30 2.22 2.80
N GLY A 67 2.27 2.57 1.52
CA GLY A 67 1.92 3.92 1.05
C GLY A 67 2.71 4.44 -0.14
N LEU A 68 3.68 3.70 -0.68
CA LEU A 68 4.45 4.15 -1.85
C LEU A 68 4.81 2.98 -2.78
N PRO A 69 4.38 2.98 -4.05
CA PRO A 69 4.71 1.93 -5.00
C PRO A 69 6.15 2.11 -5.52
N LEU A 70 7.11 1.52 -4.82
CA LEU A 70 8.54 1.60 -5.12
C LEU A 70 8.90 1.02 -6.48
N ILE A 71 8.27 -0.07 -6.93
CA ILE A 71 8.54 -0.63 -8.26
C ILE A 71 8.19 0.41 -9.34
N ALA A 72 7.01 1.03 -9.25
CA ALA A 72 6.59 2.07 -10.18
C ALA A 72 7.46 3.33 -10.05
N LEU A 73 7.87 3.69 -8.82
CA LEU A 73 8.74 4.83 -8.57
C LEU A 73 10.13 4.64 -9.19
N CYS A 74 10.76 3.48 -9.04
CA CYS A 74 12.04 3.18 -9.68
C CYS A 74 11.96 3.36 -11.20
N SER A 75 10.92 2.79 -11.83
CA SER A 75 10.70 2.99 -13.28
C SER A 75 10.45 4.45 -13.66
N LEU A 76 9.83 5.25 -12.78
CA LEU A 76 9.68 6.70 -13.01
C LEU A 76 11.02 7.44 -12.85
N LEU A 77 11.85 7.07 -11.88
CA LEU A 77 13.16 7.68 -11.67
C LEU A 77 14.10 7.42 -12.86
N GLU A 78 14.13 6.19 -13.36
CA GLU A 78 14.90 5.82 -14.55
C GLU A 78 14.48 6.63 -15.79
N LYS A 79 13.17 6.86 -15.98
CA LYS A 79 12.65 7.72 -17.06
C LYS A 79 13.12 9.19 -16.96
N HIS A 80 13.51 9.62 -15.77
CA HIS A 80 14.08 10.94 -15.51
C HIS A 80 15.62 10.94 -15.54
N GLY A 81 16.23 9.83 -16.01
CA GLY A 81 17.68 9.69 -16.14
C GLY A 81 18.40 9.33 -14.84
N LEU A 82 17.67 8.89 -13.80
CA LEU A 82 18.24 8.52 -12.51
C LEU A 82 18.46 7.00 -12.41
N ASN A 83 19.73 6.62 -12.50
CA ASN A 83 20.34 5.34 -12.10
C ASN A 83 19.92 4.86 -10.70
N ILE A 84 19.09 3.82 -10.54
CA ILE A 84 18.82 3.21 -9.22
C ILE A 84 19.80 2.08 -8.90
N VAL A 85 20.27 1.37 -9.92
CA VAL A 85 21.30 0.31 -9.84
C VAL A 85 22.39 0.62 -10.85
#